data_AF-A0A550GYS7-F1
#
_entry.id   AF-A0A550GYS7-F1
#
_cell.length_a   1.000
_cell.length_b   1.000
_cell.length_c   1.000
_cell.angle_alpha   90.00
_cell.angle_beta   90.00
_cell.angle_gamma   90.00
#
_symmetry.space_group_name_H-M   'P 1'
#
loop_
_entity.id
_entity.type
_entity.pdbx_description
1 polymer ?
#
loop_
_entity_poly.entity_id
_entity_poly.type
_entity_poly.pdbx_seq_one_letter_code
_entity_poly.pdbx_strand_id
1 'polypeptide(L)'
;MRDGTDEIIKTKLYGEIETLEKQYRELKAYLEEKENSMEIVDAVKRFRETLSKISTHVLTLYTVEGQKAKITWDSLLTNIDNALETLHSSLSTPKPAIQLALNISEPKIEEVMSYLLTLKKSLQ
;
A
#
# COMPACT_ATOMS: atom_id res chain seq x y z
N MET A 1 14.46 -11.69 -25.84
CA MET A 1 14.89 -10.59 -24.94
C MET A 1 13.89 -10.35 -23.79
N ARG A 2 13.14 -11.38 -23.32
CA ARG A 2 12.12 -11.22 -22.26
C ARG A 2 12.69 -11.37 -20.84
N ASP A 3 13.65 -12.28 -20.64
CA ASP A 3 14.23 -12.58 -19.32
C ASP A 3 14.81 -11.37 -18.57
N GLY A 4 15.40 -10.40 -19.28
CA GLY A 4 16.02 -9.24 -18.62
C GLY A 4 15.01 -8.23 -18.04
N THR A 5 13.82 -8.11 -18.62
CA THR A 5 12.80 -7.17 -18.15
C THR A 5 12.07 -7.72 -16.93
N ASP A 6 11.80 -9.03 -16.92
CA ASP A 6 11.09 -9.70 -15.83
C ASP A 6 11.91 -9.67 -14.54
N GLU A 7 13.21 -9.98 -14.62
CA GLU A 7 14.10 -9.96 -13.46
C GLU A 7 14.27 -8.55 -12.87
N ILE A 8 14.27 -7.51 -13.70
CA ILE A 8 14.26 -6.11 -13.23
C ILE A 8 12.96 -5.79 -12.49
N ILE A 9 11.80 -6.20 -13.03
CA ILE A 9 10.50 -5.95 -12.40
C ILE A 9 10.42 -6.68 -11.06
N LYS A 10 10.81 -7.96 -11.00
CA LYS A 10 10.82 -8.75 -9.77
C LYS A 10 11.72 -8.13 -8.69
N THR A 11 12.93 -7.69 -9.07
CA THR A 11 13.87 -7.03 -8.15
C THR A 11 13.30 -5.72 -7.58
N LYS A 12 12.70 -4.88 -8.43
CA LYS A 12 12.04 -3.64 -7.99
C LYS A 12 10.87 -3.92 -7.07
N LEU A 13 10.00 -4.85 -7.47
CA LEU A 13 8.81 -5.23 -6.72
C LEU A 13 9.18 -5.80 -5.34
N TYR A 14 10.24 -6.61 -5.26
CA TYR A 14 10.76 -7.10 -3.99
C TYR A 14 11.14 -5.95 -3.03
N GLY A 15 11.93 -4.98 -3.50
CA GLY A 15 12.36 -3.84 -2.69
C GLY A 15 11.22 -2.88 -2.31
N GLU A 16 10.25 -2.71 -3.20
CA GLU A 16 9.05 -1.92 -2.92
C GLU A 16 8.17 -2.58 -1.85
N ILE A 17 7.97 -3.91 -1.92
CA ILE A 17 7.20 -4.63 -0.89
C ILE A 17 7.90 -4.53 0.47
N GLU A 18 9.24 -4.60 0.52
CA GLU A 18 10.00 -4.36 1.76
C GLU A 18 9.80 -2.96 2.32
N THR A 19 9.78 -1.96 1.44
CA THR A 19 9.54 -0.57 1.82
C THR A 19 8.13 -0.40 2.35
N LEU A 20 7.13 -0.97 1.67
CA LEU A 20 5.73 -0.94 2.09
C LEU A 20 5.53 -1.62 3.44
N GLU A 21 6.19 -2.75 3.68
CA GLU A 21 6.13 -3.47 4.97
C GLU A 21 6.64 -2.60 6.13
N LYS A 22 7.74 -1.85 5.92
CA LYS A 22 8.25 -0.90 6.93
C LYS A 22 7.29 0.25 7.17
N GLN A 23 6.78 0.86 6.10
CA GLN A 23 5.79 1.94 6.18
C GLN A 23 4.49 1.50 6.85
N TYR A 24 4.06 0.26 6.63
CA TYR A 24 2.88 -0.29 7.28
C TYR A 24 3.08 -0.44 8.79
N ARG A 25 4.25 -0.91 9.25
CA ARG A 25 4.56 -0.99 10.69
C ARG A 25 4.61 0.40 11.32
N GLU A 26 5.23 1.36 10.65
CA GLU A 26 5.27 2.76 11.07
C GLU A 26 3.84 3.33 11.21
N LEU A 27 2.99 3.11 10.20
CA LEU A 27 1.60 3.53 10.23
C LEU A 27 0.82 2.89 11.40
N LYS A 28 1.03 1.60 11.68
CA LYS A 28 0.43 0.95 12.86
C LYS A 28 0.88 1.58 14.17
N ALA A 29 2.17 1.88 14.32
CA ALA A 29 2.68 2.53 15.51
C ALA A 29 1.97 3.88 15.74
N TYR A 30 1.84 4.71 14.69
CA TYR A 30 1.09 5.96 14.78
C TYR A 30 -0.38 5.75 15.17
N LEU A 31 -1.04 4.70 14.66
CA LEU A 31 -2.44 4.41 15.01
C LEU A 31 -2.61 3.95 16.46
N GLU A 32 -1.60 3.28 17.04
CA GLU A 32 -1.60 2.77 18.42
C GLU A 32 -1.21 3.83 19.46
N GLU A 33 -0.48 4.88 19.06
CA GLU A 33 -0.13 5.98 19.95
C GLU A 33 -1.36 6.68 20.53
N LYS A 34 -1.23 7.23 21.75
CA LYS A 34 -2.32 8.00 22.36
C LYS A 34 -2.45 9.40 21.80
N GLU A 35 -1.34 9.99 21.36
CA GLU A 35 -1.30 11.36 20.84
C GLU A 35 -1.66 11.38 19.36
N ASN A 36 -2.33 12.46 18.94
CA ASN A 36 -2.72 12.65 17.56
C ASN A 36 -1.68 13.54 16.86
N SER A 37 -0.74 12.91 16.16
CA SER A 37 0.32 13.59 15.42
C SER A 37 -0.10 13.84 13.97
N MET A 38 0.28 14.98 13.39
CA MET A 38 0.13 15.24 11.95
C MET A 38 1.09 14.39 11.11
N GLU A 39 2.15 13.82 11.69
CA GLU A 39 3.10 12.95 10.99
C GLU A 39 2.45 11.70 10.39
N ILE A 40 1.34 11.23 10.97
CA ILE A 40 0.56 10.11 10.43
C ILE A 40 0.05 10.41 9.01
N VAL A 41 -0.19 11.67 8.67
CA VAL A 41 -0.63 12.08 7.33
C VAL A 41 0.48 11.80 6.32
N ASP A 42 1.72 12.14 6.65
CA ASP A 42 2.86 11.89 5.77
C ASP A 42 3.21 10.41 5.71
N ALA A 43 3.07 9.67 6.83
CA ALA A 43 3.20 8.21 6.83
C ALA A 43 2.18 7.55 5.89
N VAL A 44 0.91 7.97 5.94
CA VAL A 44 -0.14 7.50 5.03
C VAL A 44 0.15 7.84 3.57
N LYS A 45 0.59 9.07 3.27
CA LYS A 45 0.95 9.46 1.90
C LYS A 45 2.06 8.57 1.34
N ARG A 46 3.14 8.35 2.10
CA ARG A 46 4.24 7.46 1.72
C ARG A 46 3.76 6.02 1.49
N PHE A 47 2.93 5.50 2.39
CA PHE A 47 2.33 4.18 2.26
C PHE A 47 1.50 4.05 0.97
N ARG A 48 0.61 5.01 0.73
CA ARG A 48 -0.25 5.07 -0.47
C ARG A 48 0.56 5.14 -1.75
N GLU A 49 1.58 6.00 -1.81
CA GLU A 49 2.45 6.13 -2.97
C GLU A 49 3.18 4.82 -3.29
N THR A 50 3.74 4.17 -2.28
CA THR A 50 4.42 2.88 -2.46
C THR A 50 3.45 1.80 -2.91
N LEU A 51 2.25 1.73 -2.30
CA LEU A 51 1.23 0.76 -2.68
C LEU A 51 0.75 0.95 -4.13
N SER A 52 0.63 2.20 -4.59
CA SER A 52 0.28 2.53 -5.97
C SER A 52 1.36 2.07 -6.97
N LYS A 53 2.64 2.28 -6.64
CA LYS A 53 3.77 1.77 -7.45
C LYS A 53 3.75 0.24 -7.55
N ILE A 54 3.57 -0.43 -6.41
CA ILE A 54 3.44 -1.89 -6.34
C ILE A 54 2.27 -2.37 -7.21
N SER A 55 1.12 -1.70 -7.16
CA SER A 55 -0.04 -2.01 -8.03
C SER A 55 0.37 -2.10 -9.50
N THR A 56 1.10 -1.07 -9.95
CA THR A 56 1.51 -0.95 -11.34
C THR A 56 2.50 -2.06 -11.73
N HIS A 57 3.47 -2.35 -10.85
CA HIS A 57 4.45 -3.42 -11.10
C HIS A 57 3.85 -4.81 -11.04
N VAL A 58 2.90 -5.09 -10.14
CA VAL A 58 2.17 -6.38 -10.11
C VAL A 58 1.36 -6.58 -11.37
N LEU A 59 0.61 -5.56 -11.81
CA LEU A 59 -0.14 -5.61 -13.06
C LEU A 59 0.79 -5.85 -14.26
N THR A 60 1.94 -5.19 -14.29
CA THR A 60 2.93 -5.38 -15.35
C THR A 60 3.48 -6.80 -15.35
N LEU A 61 3.93 -7.29 -14.19
CA LEU A 61 4.46 -8.66 -14.03
C LEU A 61 3.45 -9.70 -14.52
N TYR A 62 2.21 -9.62 -14.04
CA TYR A 62 1.19 -10.59 -14.42
C TYR A 62 0.75 -10.47 -15.86
N THR A 63 0.75 -9.27 -16.45
CA THR A 63 0.53 -9.11 -17.89
C THR A 63 1.61 -9.82 -18.70
N VAL A 64 2.88 -9.72 -18.29
CA VAL A 64 3.98 -10.42 -18.97
C VAL A 64 3.89 -11.94 -18.79
N GLU A 65 3.51 -12.41 -17.60
CA GLU A 65 3.34 -13.84 -17.28
C GLU A 65 2.02 -14.44 -17.80
N GLY A 66 1.13 -13.64 -18.39
CA GLY A 66 -0.19 -14.10 -18.85
C GLY A 66 -1.15 -14.47 -17.71
N GLN A 67 -0.91 -13.96 -16.50
CA GLN A 67 -1.70 -14.18 -15.30
C GLN A 67 -2.62 -12.98 -14.99
N LYS A 68 -3.59 -13.19 -14.09
CA LYS A 68 -4.42 -12.11 -13.55
C LYS A 68 -4.14 -11.93 -12.06
N ALA A 69 -4.18 -10.67 -11.60
CA ALA A 69 -4.06 -10.37 -10.19
C ALA A 69 -5.22 -10.98 -9.39
N LYS A 70 -4.90 -11.64 -8.28
CA LYS A 70 -5.90 -12.29 -7.41
C LYS A 70 -6.60 -11.29 -6.48
N ILE A 71 -5.93 -10.18 -6.18
CA ILE A 71 -6.45 -9.11 -5.33
C ILE A 71 -6.20 -7.78 -6.04
N THR A 72 -7.22 -6.92 -6.06
CA THR A 72 -7.11 -5.51 -6.45
C THR A 72 -7.24 -4.65 -5.19
N TRP A 73 -6.35 -3.69 -4.99
CA TRP A 73 -6.35 -2.80 -3.83
C TRP A 73 -6.77 -1.36 -4.19
N ASP A 74 -7.52 -1.21 -5.28
CA ASP A 74 -8.00 0.08 -5.76
C ASP A 74 -8.95 0.75 -4.76
N SER A 75 -9.80 -0.03 -4.08
CA SER A 75 -10.67 0.50 -3.03
C SER A 75 -9.87 1.02 -1.83
N LEU A 76 -8.78 0.33 -1.45
CA LEU A 76 -7.90 0.78 -0.37
C LEU A 76 -7.22 2.10 -0.74
N LEU A 77 -6.67 2.20 -1.95
CA LEU A 77 -6.08 3.45 -2.46
C LEU A 77 -7.11 4.59 -2.48
N THR A 78 -8.31 4.32 -2.99
CA THR A 78 -9.40 5.31 -3.08
C THR A 78 -9.82 5.81 -1.71
N ASN A 79 -9.98 4.91 -0.73
CA ASN A 79 -10.38 5.29 0.63
C ASN A 79 -9.30 6.12 1.32
N ILE A 80 -8.02 5.78 1.11
CA ILE A 80 -6.91 6.59 1.61
C ILE A 80 -6.92 7.98 0.97
N ASP A 81 -7.11 8.08 -0.34
CA ASP A 81 -7.17 9.37 -1.05
C ASP A 81 -8.30 10.25 -0.51
N ASN A 82 -9.50 9.69 -0.33
CA ASN A 82 -10.64 10.40 0.25
C ASN A 82 -10.37 10.91 1.68
N ALA A 83 -9.70 10.10 2.52
CA ALA A 83 -9.31 10.54 3.86
C ALA A 83 -8.29 11.67 3.81
N LEU A 84 -7.27 11.56 2.95
CA LEU A 84 -6.26 12.61 2.78
C LEU A 84 -6.89 13.93 2.28
N GLU A 85 -7.84 13.86 1.35
CA GLU A 85 -8.56 15.03 0.85
C GLU A 85 -9.46 15.66 1.93
N THR A 86 -10.14 14.83 2.73
CA THR A 86 -10.94 15.29 3.87
C THR A 86 -10.06 16.00 4.91
N LEU A 87 -8.86 15.48 5.18
CA LEU A 87 -7.90 16.09 6.09
C LEU A 87 -7.25 17.35 5.54
N HIS A 88 -7.12 17.46 4.22
CA HIS A 88 -6.68 18.69 3.58
C HIS A 88 -7.77 19.78 3.65
N SER A 89 -9.04 19.40 3.50
CA SER A 89 -10.18 20.32 3.42
C SER A 89 -10.79 20.70 4.77
N SER A 90 -10.44 20.00 5.85
CA SER A 90 -10.97 20.25 7.19
C SER A 90 -9.88 20.18 8.27
N LEU A 91 -10.00 20.97 9.35
CA LEU A 91 -9.16 20.89 10.56
C LEU A 91 -9.47 19.63 11.40
N SER A 92 -9.82 18.52 10.75
CA SER A 92 -10.19 17.29 11.43
C SER A 92 -8.97 16.56 11.97
N THR A 93 -9.20 15.76 13.01
CA THR A 93 -8.17 14.95 13.64
C THR A 93 -7.70 13.86 12.66
N PRO A 94 -6.39 13.79 12.30
CA PRO A 94 -5.92 12.88 11.25
C PRO A 94 -6.08 11.41 11.58
N LYS A 95 -5.82 11.00 12.82
CA LYS A 95 -5.85 9.59 13.21
C LYS A 95 -7.23 8.92 13.00
N PRO A 96 -8.36 9.45 13.53
CA PRO A 96 -9.67 8.83 13.29
C PRO A 96 -10.07 8.74 11.82
N ALA A 97 -9.77 9.76 11.01
CA ALA A 97 -10.09 9.77 9.59
C ALA A 97 -9.32 8.69 8.82
N ILE A 98 -8.01 8.57 9.09
CA ILE A 98 -7.16 7.55 8.50
C ILE A 98 -7.60 6.16 8.96
N GLN A 99 -7.84 5.97 10.25
CA GLN A 99 -8.25 4.68 10.79
C GLN A 99 -9.58 4.22 10.19
N LEU A 100 -10.53 5.14 9.98
CA LEU A 100 -11.77 4.85 9.28
C LEU A 100 -11.51 4.38 7.85
N ALA A 101 -10.72 5.13 7.07
CA ALA A 101 -10.41 4.77 5.68
C ALA A 101 -9.78 3.39 5.52
N LEU A 102 -8.87 3.04 6.43
CA LEU A 102 -8.24 1.71 6.44
C LEU A 102 -9.25 0.61 6.81
N ASN A 103 -10.15 0.87 7.75
CA ASN A 103 -11.13 -0.12 8.24
C ASN A 103 -12.30 -0.39 7.27
N ILE A 104 -12.69 0.61 6.46
CA ILE A 104 -13.81 0.46 5.51
C ILE A 104 -13.37 -0.06 4.13
N SER A 105 -12.06 -0.27 3.93
CA SER A 105 -11.54 -0.79 2.66
C SER A 105 -11.81 -2.28 2.51
N GLU A 106 -12.23 -2.69 1.31
CA GLU A 106 -12.25 -4.09 0.87
C GLU A 106 -11.42 -4.20 -0.41
N PRO A 107 -10.35 -5.02 -0.44
CA PRO A 107 -9.83 -5.86 0.65
C PRO A 107 -9.29 -5.05 1.84
N LYS A 108 -9.26 -5.68 3.01
CA LYS A 108 -8.65 -5.07 4.20
C LYS A 108 -7.15 -4.89 3.99
N ILE A 109 -6.56 -3.89 4.63
CA ILE A 109 -5.11 -3.64 4.54
C ILE A 109 -4.29 -4.87 4.95
N GLU A 110 -4.71 -5.65 5.95
CA GLU A 110 -4.06 -6.92 6.32
C GLU A 110 -4.05 -7.96 5.20
N GLU A 111 -5.13 -8.06 4.42
CA GLU A 111 -5.25 -9.00 3.31
C GLU A 111 -4.33 -8.60 2.16
N VAL A 112 -4.28 -7.31 1.84
CA VAL A 112 -3.34 -6.74 0.85
C VAL A 112 -1.90 -7.03 1.26
N MET A 113 -1.55 -6.76 2.53
CA MET A 113 -0.21 -7.01 3.03
C MET A 113 0.14 -8.50 3.02
N SER A 114 -0.78 -9.39 3.42
CA SER A 114 -0.56 -10.84 3.38
C SER A 114 -0.32 -11.36 1.95
N TYR A 115 -1.10 -10.86 1.00
CA TYR A 115 -0.93 -11.15 -0.42
C TYR A 115 0.45 -10.69 -0.93
N LEU A 116 0.84 -9.44 -0.65
CA LEU A 116 2.13 -8.90 -1.09
C LEU A 116 3.32 -9.64 -0.45
N LEU A 117 3.22 -10.03 0.81
CA LEU A 117 4.26 -10.85 1.47
C LEU A 117 4.36 -12.25 0.85
N THR A 118 3.25 -12.82 0.41
CA THR A 118 3.24 -14.10 -0.31
C THR A 118 3.89 -13.94 -1.68
N LEU A 119 3.55 -12.88 -2.41
CA LEU A 119 4.16 -12.55 -3.69
C LEU A 119 5.67 -12.33 -3.54
N LYS A 120 6.10 -11.56 -2.53
CA LYS A 120 7.53 -11.33 -2.24
C LYS A 120 8.32 -12.63 -2.12
N LYS A 121 7.77 -13.65 -1.46
CA LYS A 121 8.41 -14.97 -1.32
C LYS A 121 8.56 -15.72 -2.65
N SER A 122 7.65 -15.52 -3.59
CA SER A 122 7.74 -16.13 -4.93
C SER A 122 8.65 -15.37 -5.90
N LEU A 123 9.12 -14.17 -5.52
CA LEU A 123 10.10 -13.39 -6.31
C LEU A 123 11.56 -13.78 -5.99
N GLN A 124 11.79 -14.57 -4.94
CA GLN A 124 13.09 -15.14 -4.56
C GLN A 124 13.36 -16.43 -5.34
#